data_AF-A0A6B3F638-F1
#
_entry.id   AF-A0A6B3F638-F1
#
_cell.length_a   1.000
_cell.length_b   1.000
_cell.length_c   1.000
_cell.angle_alpha   90.00
_cell.angle_beta   90.00
_cell.angle_gamma   90.00
#
_symmetry.space_group_name_H-M   'P 1'
#
loop_
_entity.id
_entity.type
_entity.pdbx_description
1 polymer ?
#
loop_
_entity_poly.entity_id
_entity_poly.type
_entity_poly.pdbx_seq_one_letter_code
_entity_poly.pdbx_strand_id
1 'polypeptide(L)'
;MSPVLAGILQLLALVVALGLSYRPLGDYMARVYSSPRHLRVEKWIYRAIGANPDTAMRWPAYLRGVLAFSLVSLLFLYALQRLQGILPGSLGFSSIDP
;
A
#
# COMPACT_ATOMS: atom_id res chain seq x y z
N MET A 1 -0.15 -37.14 -12.81
CA MET A 1 0.46 -36.83 -11.50
C MET A 1 -0.64 -36.87 -10.45
N SER A 2 -0.38 -37.37 -9.24
CA SER A 2 -1.42 -37.36 -8.20
C SER A 2 -1.67 -35.92 -7.72
N PRO A 3 -2.94 -35.52 -7.48
CA PRO A 3 -3.27 -34.16 -7.03
C PRO A 3 -2.60 -33.81 -5.70
N VAL A 4 -2.39 -34.81 -4.83
CA VAL A 4 -1.67 -34.66 -3.56
C VAL A 4 -0.20 -34.29 -3.78
N LEU A 5 0.49 -34.96 -4.71
CA LEU A 5 1.88 -34.67 -5.03
C LEU A 5 2.05 -33.26 -5.60
N ALA A 6 1.14 -32.85 -6.50
CA ALA A 6 1.14 -31.49 -7.06
C ALA A 6 0.94 -30.43 -5.96
N GLY A 7 0.00 -30.66 -5.04
CA GLY A 7 -0.24 -29.75 -3.91
C GLY A 7 0.96 -29.62 -2.97
N ILE A 8 1.62 -30.73 -2.64
CA ILE A 8 2.84 -30.72 -1.80
C ILE A 8 3.97 -29.95 -2.48
N LEU A 9 4.19 -30.18 -3.77
CA LEU A 9 5.23 -29.46 -4.53
C LEU A 9 4.94 -27.97 -4.62
N GLN A 10 3.68 -27.58 -4.81
CA GLN A 10 3.28 -26.17 -4.84
C GLN A 10 3.47 -25.50 -3.47
N LEU A 11 3.10 -26.18 -2.37
CA LEU A 11 3.32 -25.68 -1.02
C LEU A 11 4.81 -25.48 -0.74
N LEU A 12 5.64 -26.47 -1.08
CA LEU A 12 7.09 -26.37 -0.92
C LEU A 12 7.67 -25.21 -1.74
N ALA A 13 7.26 -25.08 -3.01
CA ALA A 13 7.69 -23.98 -3.86
C ALA A 13 7.31 -22.61 -3.26
N LEU A 14 6.09 -22.47 -2.74
CA LEU A 14 5.63 -21.24 -2.08
C LEU A 14 6.43 -20.92 -0.82
N VAL A 15 6.65 -21.90 0.05
CA VAL A 15 7.42 -21.73 1.29
C VAL A 15 8.86 -21.36 0.99
N VAL A 16 9.49 -22.00 0.00
CA VAL A 16 10.85 -21.66 -0.44
C VAL A 16 10.89 -20.26 -1.02
N ALA A 17 9.94 -19.88 -1.88
CA ALA A 17 9.89 -18.54 -2.46
C ALA A 17 9.72 -17.45 -1.39
N LEU A 18 8.86 -17.68 -0.39
CA LEU A 18 8.71 -16.80 0.78
C LEU A 18 9.99 -16.75 1.61
N GLY A 19 10.61 -17.90 1.87
CA GLY A 19 11.87 -18.05 2.58
C GLY A 19 13.03 -17.29 1.92
N LEU A 20 13.09 -17.28 0.59
CA LEU A 20 14.10 -16.54 -0.15
C LEU A 20 13.80 -15.04 -0.23
N SER A 21 12.51 -14.65 -0.22
CA SER A 21 12.10 -13.26 -0.39
C SER A 21 12.06 -12.47 0.92
N TYR A 22 11.75 -13.10 2.06
CA TYR A 22 11.57 -12.37 3.31
C TYR A 22 12.86 -11.67 3.77
N ARG A 23 14.02 -12.29 3.54
CA ARG A 23 15.31 -11.76 3.99
C ARG A 23 15.73 -10.51 3.22
N PRO A 24 15.85 -10.52 1.87
CA PRO A 24 16.23 -9.33 1.12
C PRO A 24 15.21 -8.19 1.27
N LEU A 25 13.90 -8.51 1.27
CA LEU A 25 12.87 -7.49 1.44
C LEU A 25 12.82 -6.95 2.87
N GLY A 26 12.95 -7.81 3.88
CA GLY A 26 12.98 -7.43 5.28
C GLY A 26 14.20 -6.58 5.63
N ASP A 27 15.40 -7.00 5.18
CA ASP A 27 16.64 -6.25 5.39
C ASP A 27 16.60 -4.89 4.68
N TYR A 28 15.97 -4.82 3.50
CA TYR A 28 15.72 -3.56 2.80
C TYR A 28 14.78 -2.65 3.59
N MET A 29 13.64 -3.16 4.07
CA MET A 29 12.70 -2.40 4.91
C MET A 29 13.38 -1.90 6.19
N ALA A 30 14.16 -2.75 6.85
CA ALA A 30 14.92 -2.38 8.04
C ALA A 30 15.90 -1.24 7.76
N ARG A 31 16.60 -1.30 6.61
CA ARG A 31 17.51 -0.26 6.16
C ARG A 31 16.78 1.05 5.85
N VAL A 32 15.63 0.99 5.19
CA VAL A 32 14.83 2.19 4.86
C VAL A 32 14.30 2.85 6.13
N TYR A 33 13.75 2.09 7.07
CA TYR A 33 13.19 2.64 8.32
C TYR A 33 14.26 3.12 9.32
N SER A 34 15.45 2.53 9.29
CA SER A 34 16.54 2.89 10.21
C SER A 34 17.52 3.90 9.62
N SER A 35 17.46 4.18 8.32
CA SER A 35 18.40 5.10 7.66
C SER A 35 18.10 6.54 8.06
N PRO A 36 19.09 7.28 8.61
CA PRO A 36 18.93 8.71 8.90
C PRO A 36 19.05 9.60 7.64
N ARG A 37 19.26 9.00 6.45
CA ARG A 37 19.48 9.74 5.19
C ARG A 37 18.19 9.82 4.40
N HIS A 38 17.66 11.03 4.26
CA HIS A 38 16.61 11.36 3.30
C HIS A 38 17.21 11.75 1.95
N LEU A 39 16.77 11.11 0.87
CA LEU A 39 17.16 11.43 -0.50
C LEU A 39 16.66 12.83 -0.88
N ARG A 40 17.33 13.50 -1.84
CA ARG A 40 16.91 14.85 -2.28
C ARG A 40 15.47 14.86 -2.82
N VAL A 41 15.08 13.79 -3.51
CA VAL A 41 13.72 13.61 -4.04
C VAL A 41 12.70 13.46 -2.91
N GLU A 42 13.00 12.70 -1.86
CA GLU A 42 12.13 12.56 -0.69
C GLU A 42 11.90 13.90 0.00
N LYS A 43 12.96 14.70 0.18
CA LYS A 43 12.83 16.05 0.76
C LYS A 43 11.94 16.96 -0.08
N TRP A 44 11.98 16.86 -1.41
CA TRP A 44 11.07 17.60 -2.28
C TRP A 44 9.61 17.16 -2.11
N ILE A 45 9.37 15.84 -2.03
CA ILE A 45 8.03 15.29 -1.80
C ILE A 45 7.49 15.70 -0.43
N TYR A 46 8.32 15.62 0.62
CA TYR A 46 7.95 16.07 1.97
C TYR A 46 7.53 17.55 1.96
N ARG A 47 8.28 18.41 1.26
CA ARG A 47 7.92 19.82 1.12
C ARG A 47 6.65 20.04 0.31
N ALA A 48 6.43 19.27 -0.76
CA ALA A 48 5.22 19.36 -1.59
C ALA A 48 3.95 18.94 -0.83
N ILE A 49 4.05 17.91 0.02
CA ILE A 49 2.94 17.41 0.83
C ILE A 49 2.81 18.19 2.16
N GLY A 50 3.81 19.00 2.52
CA GLY A 50 3.88 19.69 3.81
C GLY A 50 4.18 18.76 4.99
N ALA A 51 4.72 17.58 4.72
CA ALA A 51 5.10 16.61 5.74
C ALA A 51 6.46 16.98 6.34
N ASN A 52 6.58 16.96 7.66
CA ASN A 52 7.86 17.14 8.35
C ASN A 52 8.39 15.78 8.82
N PRO A 53 9.48 15.24 8.21
CA PRO A 53 10.01 13.93 8.54
C PRO A 53 10.59 13.84 9.97
N ASP A 54 10.99 14.95 10.57
CA ASP A 54 11.62 14.98 11.90
C ASP A 54 10.60 15.02 13.04
N THR A 55 9.30 15.06 12.74
CA THR A 55 8.25 15.16 13.77
C THR A 55 7.88 13.78 14.29
N ALA A 56 8.29 13.46 15.51
CA ALA A 56 7.85 12.25 16.19
C ALA A 56 6.32 12.28 16.40
N MET A 57 5.62 11.41 15.69
CA MET A 57 4.16 11.36 15.75
C MET A 57 3.72 10.58 17.00
N ARG A 58 3.03 11.24 17.94
CA ARG A 58 2.42 10.55 19.08
C ARG A 58 1.36 9.58 18.58
N TRP A 59 1.18 8.44 19.26
CA TRP A 59 0.21 7.41 18.87
C TRP A 59 -1.22 7.93 18.56
N PRO A 60 -1.80 8.94 19.26
CA PRO A 60 -3.13 9.44 18.93
C PRO A 60 -3.12 10.29 17.65
N ALA A 61 -2.01 10.93 17.33
CA ALA A 61 -1.86 11.63 16.06
C ALA A 61 -1.75 10.63 14.91
N TYR A 62 -0.98 9.55 15.07
CA TYR A 62 -0.89 8.48 14.07
C TYR A 62 -2.25 7.83 13.80
N LEU A 63 -2.97 7.44 14.86
CA LEU A 63 -4.31 6.86 14.73
C LEU A 63 -5.28 7.80 13.99
N ARG A 64 -5.30 9.08 14.36
CA ARG A 64 -6.15 10.08 13.66
C ARG A 64 -5.75 10.24 12.20
N GLY A 65 -4.46 10.24 11.90
CA GLY A 65 -3.96 10.30 10.53
C GLY A 65 -4.43 9.10 9.69
N VAL A 66 -4.29 7.89 10.23
CA VAL A 66 -4.74 6.65 9.57
C VAL A 66 -6.25 6.66 9.37
N LEU A 67 -7.04 7.05 10.38
CA LEU A 67 -8.49 7.11 10.28
C LEU A 67 -8.95 8.18 9.28
N ALA A 68 -8.37 9.37 9.31
CA ALA A 68 -8.69 10.44 8.38
C ALA A 68 -8.34 10.05 6.93
N PHE A 69 -7.16 9.48 6.71
CA PHE A 69 -6.75 8.98 5.40
C PHE A 69 -7.67 7.87 4.88
N SER A 70 -8.05 6.93 5.76
CA SER A 70 -8.95 5.82 5.41
C SER A 70 -10.34 6.34 5.05
N LEU A 71 -10.88 7.29 5.83
CA LEU A 71 -12.17 7.91 5.56
C LEU A 71 -12.16 8.65 4.22
N VAL A 72 -11.14 9.46 3.96
CA VAL A 72 -11.00 10.17 2.68
C VAL A 72 -10.87 9.19 1.52
N SER A 73 -10.09 8.11 1.68
CA SER A 73 -9.94 7.07 0.66
C SER A 73 -11.25 6.36 0.37
N LEU A 74 -12.04 6.05 1.40
CA LEU A 74 -13.36 5.43 1.25
C LEU A 74 -14.34 6.36 0.54
N LEU A 75 -14.40 7.63 0.95
CA LEU A 75 -15.25 8.63 0.31
C LEU A 75 -14.83 8.89 -1.15
N PHE A 76 -13.53 8.95 -1.41
CA PHE A 76 -12.98 9.10 -2.75
C PHE A 76 -13.33 7.91 -3.63
N LEU A 77 -13.13 6.69 -3.13
CA LEU A 77 -13.47 5.46 -3.85
C LEU A 77 -14.98 5.37 -4.11
N TYR A 78 -15.81 5.71 -3.12
CA TYR A 78 -17.26 5.79 -3.27
C TYR A 78 -17.67 6.79 -4.34
N ALA A 79 -17.08 8.00 -4.33
CA ALA A 79 -17.31 9.00 -5.35
C ALA A 79 -16.88 8.51 -6.74
N LEU A 80 -15.74 7.83 -6.84
CA LEU A 80 -15.26 7.26 -8.09
C LEU A 80 -16.24 6.21 -8.66
N GLN A 81 -16.74 5.31 -7.82
CA GLN A 81 -17.76 4.33 -8.19
C GLN A 81 -19.08 5.00 -8.62
N ARG A 82 -19.46 6.09 -7.93
CA ARG A 82 -20.69 6.83 -8.24
C ARG A 82 -20.60 7.64 -9.52
N LEU A 83 -19.43 8.20 -9.79
CA LEU A 83 -19.13 8.99 -10.99
C LEU A 83 -18.62 8.13 -12.14
N GLN A 84 -18.51 6.80 -11.96
CA GLN A 84 -17.98 5.88 -12.97
C GLN A 84 -18.69 6.00 -14.32
N GLY A 85 -20.01 6.23 -14.32
CA GLY A 85 -20.76 6.40 -15.57
C GLY A 85 -20.38 7.63 -16.40
N ILE A 86 -19.83 8.68 -15.78
CA ILE A 86 -19.42 9.92 -16.47
C ILE A 86 -17.91 10.05 -16.63
N LEU A 87 -17.12 9.17 -16.02
CA LEU A 87 -15.66 9.21 -16.08
C LEU A 87 -15.16 8.73 -17.46
N PRO A 88 -14.12 9.38 -18.04
CA PRO A 88 -13.50 8.90 -19.27
C PRO A 88 -12.88 7.52 -19.03
N GLY A 89 -13.27 6.55 -19.85
CA GLY A 89 -12.91 5.14 -19.65
C GLY A 89 -14.00 4.28 -19.01
N SER A 90 -15.25 4.79 -18.91
CA SER A 90 -16.39 4.01 -18.41
C SER A 90 -16.78 2.84 -19.31
N LEU A 91 -16.31 2.77 -20.57
CA LEU A 91 -16.57 1.67 -21.54
C LEU A 91 -18.06 1.29 -21.69
N GLY A 92 -18.98 2.20 -21.35
CA GLY A 92 -20.44 1.96 -21.37
C GLY A 92 -21.03 1.36 -20.07
N PHE A 93 -20.23 1.19 -19.02
CA PHE A 93 -20.72 0.76 -17.71
C PHE A 93 -21.47 1.88 -16.99
N SER A 94 -22.64 1.55 -16.44
CA SER A 94 -23.40 2.42 -15.55
C SER A 94 -22.71 2.56 -14.20
N SER A 95 -22.99 3.65 -13.50
CA SER A 95 -22.56 3.82 -12.11
C SER A 95 -23.10 2.70 -11.22
N ILE A 96 -22.33 2.31 -10.21
CA ILE A 96 -22.72 1.28 -9.24
C ILE A 96 -23.89 1.80 -8.39
N ASP A 97 -24.94 0.99 -8.25
CA ASP A 97 -26.09 1.28 -7.41
C ASP A 97 -25.72 1.19 -5.91
N PRO A 98 -26.31 2.04 -5.06
CA PRO A 98 -25.95 2.16 -3.64
C PRO A 98 -26.30 0.95 -2.78
#